data_AF-A0A7G2LRR8-F1
#
_entry.id   AF-A0A7G2LRR8-F1
#
_cell.length_a   1.000
_cell.length_b   1.000
_cell.length_c   1.000
_cell.angle_alpha   90.00
_cell.angle_beta   90.00
_cell.angle_gamma   90.00
#
_symmetry.space_group_name_H-M   'P 1'
#
loop_
_entity.id
_entity.type
_entity.pdbx_description
1 polymer ?
#
loop_
_entity_poly.entity_id
_entity_poly.type
_entity_poly.pdbx_seq_one_letter_code
_entity_poly.pdbx_strand_id
1 'polypeptide(L)' 'MMRPIRWLLPHPFLTLLLTVVWILLQNEFSAGMAVFGLILGIVIPVLTARWWTDRPHRIRPMRMIAYVALVLWDII' A
#
# COMPACT_ATOMS: atom_id res chain seq x y z
N MET A 1 -12.71 24.53 -2.86
CA MET A 1 -13.02 23.45 -3.85
C MET A 1 -12.30 22.17 -3.43
N MET A 2 -12.98 21.32 -2.68
CA MET A 2 -12.40 20.11 -2.09
C MET A 2 -12.39 19.00 -3.13
N ARG A 3 -11.19 18.57 -3.55
CA ARG A 3 -10.99 17.50 -4.54
C ARG A 3 -11.40 16.16 -3.90
N PRO A 4 -12.46 15.46 -4.37
CA PRO A 4 -12.95 14.22 -3.75
C PRO A 4 -11.93 13.07 -3.77
N ILE A 5 -10.94 13.16 -4.65
CA ILE A 5 -9.82 12.22 -4.78
C ILE A 5 -8.91 12.16 -3.56
N ARG A 6 -8.79 13.23 -2.77
CA ARG A 6 -7.94 13.22 -1.55
C ARG A 6 -8.61 12.57 -0.34
N TRP A 7 -9.92 12.34 -0.42
CA TRP A 7 -10.73 11.82 0.68
C TRP A 7 -11.03 10.33 0.50
N LEU A 8 -11.24 9.88 -0.74
CA LEU A 8 -11.61 8.48 -1.01
C LEU A 8 -10.40 7.55 -1.16
N LEU A 9 -9.23 8.07 -1.57
CA LEU A 9 -8.01 7.27 -1.78
C LEU A 9 -6.78 8.05 -1.26
N PRO A 10 -6.61 8.16 0.08
CA PRO A 10 -5.46 8.86 0.65
C PRO A 10 -4.11 8.21 0.31
N HIS A 11 -4.10 6.90 0.00
CA HIS A 11 -2.90 6.13 -0.34
C HIS A 11 -3.12 5.22 -1.56
N PRO A 12 -3.00 5.73 -2.80
CA PRO A 12 -3.08 4.89 -4.01
C PRO A 12 -2.01 3.78 -4.02
N PHE A 13 -0.86 4.02 -3.37
CA PHE A 13 0.19 3.02 -3.23
C PHE A 13 -0.18 1.87 -2.27
N LEU A 14 -0.94 2.13 -1.19
CA LEU A 14 -1.39 1.08 -0.27
C LEU A 14 -2.43 0.19 -0.92
N THR A 15 -3.40 0.77 -1.64
CA THR A 15 -4.39 0.00 -2.39
C THR A 15 -3.71 -0.90 -3.42
N LEU A 16 -2.74 -0.36 -4.16
CA LEU A 16 -1.99 -1.13 -5.15
C LEU A 16 -1.14 -2.23 -4.49
N LEU A 17 -0.43 -1.91 -3.40
CA LEU A 17 0.37 -2.87 -2.66
C LEU A 17 -0.49 -3.98 -2.04
N LEU A 18 -1.63 -3.65 -1.41
CA LEU A 18 -2.57 -4.65 -0.89
C LEU A 18 -3.13 -5.54 -2.01
N THR A 19 -3.48 -4.95 -3.15
CA THR A 19 -3.99 -5.72 -4.29
C THR A 19 -2.92 -6.67 -4.84
N VAL A 20 -1.68 -6.21 -4.97
CA VAL A 20 -0.53 -7.02 -5.41
C VAL A 20 -0.18 -8.10 -4.41
N VAL A 21 -0.12 -7.77 -3.11
CA VAL A 21 0.14 -8.75 -2.04
C VAL A 21 -0.96 -9.79 -2.00
N TRP A 22 -2.23 -9.39 -2.10
CA TRP A 22 -3.36 -10.31 -2.15
C TRP A 22 -3.26 -11.27 -3.34
N ILE A 23 -2.94 -10.75 -4.52
CA ILE A 23 -2.71 -11.55 -5.72
C ILE A 23 -1.52 -12.51 -5.54
N LEU A 24 -0.41 -12.05 -4.97
CA LEU A 24 0.78 -12.87 -4.74
C LEU A 24 0.56 -13.97 -3.68
N LEU A 25 -0.34 -13.72 -2.73
CA LEU A 25 -0.72 -14.69 -1.70
C LEU A 25 -1.63 -15.77 -2.28
N GLN A 26 -2.38 -15.45 -3.35
CA GLN A 26 -3.16 -16.43 -4.09
C GLN A 26 -2.26 -17.23 -5.04
N ASN A 27 -2.22 -18.55 -4.85
CA ASN A 27 -1.45 -19.45 -5.71
C ASN A 27 -2.18 -19.75 -7.04
N GLU A 28 -3.49 -19.50 -7.10
CA GLU A 28 -4.31 -19.68 -8.30
C GLU A 28 -5.07 -18.41 -8.69
N PHE A 29 -4.96 -18.05 -9.96
CA PHE A 29 -5.53 -16.81 -10.48
C PHE A 29 -6.96 -17.04 -10.98
N SER A 30 -7.95 -16.69 -10.17
CA SER A 30 -9.36 -16.69 -10.56
C SER A 30 -9.89 -15.26 -10.69
N ALA A 31 -10.73 -15.00 -11.70
CA ALA A 31 -11.34 -13.69 -11.93
C ALA A 31 -12.13 -13.19 -10.69
N GLY A 32 -12.77 -14.12 -9.95
CA GLY A 32 -13.48 -13.78 -8.71
C GLY A 32 -12.53 -13.32 -7.60
N MET A 33 -11.35 -13.93 -7.49
CA MET A 33 -10.33 -13.56 -6.49
C MET A 33 -9.70 -12.20 -6.79
N ALA A 34 -9.51 -11.87 -8.07
CA ALA A 34 -9.03 -10.56 -8.49
C ALA A 34 -10.02 -9.44 -8.13
N VAL A 35 -11.31 -9.67 -8.36
CA VAL A 35 -12.37 -8.72 -7.96
C VAL A 35 -12.45 -8.59 -6.44
N PHE A 36 -12.38 -9.70 -5.70
CA PHE A 36 -12.33 -9.67 -4.23
C PHE A 36 -11.10 -8.91 -3.71
N GLY A 37 -9.93 -9.13 -4.31
CA GLY A 37 -8.69 -8.42 -3.96
C GLY A 37 -8.78 -6.92 -4.20
N LEU A 38 -9.43 -6.51 -5.29
CA LEU A 38 -9.68 -5.09 -5.59
C LEU A 38 -10.63 -4.46 -4.55
N ILE A 39 -11.71 -5.17 -4.19
CA ILE A 39 -12.67 -4.71 -3.18
C ILE A 39 -11.97 -4.56 -1.82
N LEU A 40 -11.22 -5.58 -1.39
CA LEU A 40 -10.45 -5.53 -0.14
C LEU A 40 -9.37 -4.44 -0.16
N GLY A 41 -8.66 -4.28 -1.29
CA GLY A 41 -7.65 -3.24 -1.50
C GLY A 41 -8.22 -1.82 -1.44
N ILE A 42 -9.53 -1.63 -1.65
CA ILE A 42 -10.21 -0.33 -1.49
C ILE A 42 -10.79 -0.19 -0.07
N VAL A 43 -11.48 -1.21 0.44
CA VAL A 43 -12.16 -1.15 1.75
C VAL A 43 -11.16 -1.03 2.90
N ILE A 44 -10.05 -1.77 2.87
CA ILE A 44 -9.07 -1.76 3.96
C ILE A 44 -8.46 -0.35 4.12
N PRO A 45 -7.90 0.31 3.08
CA PRO A 45 -7.35 1.66 3.22
C PRO A 45 -8.40 2.70 3.60
N VAL A 46 -9.66 2.56 3.17
CA VAL A 46 -10.74 3.48 3.59
C VAL A 46 -10.99 3.38 5.09
N LEU A 47 -11.03 2.16 5.64
CA LEU A 47 -11.21 1.94 7.08
C LEU A 47 -9.99 2.35 7.91
N THR A 48 -8.77 2.05 7.43
CA THR A 48 -7.52 2.37 8.13
C THR A 48 -7.03 3.80 7.90
N ALA A 49 -7.60 4.55 6.95
CA ALA A 49 -7.23 5.95 6.68
C ALA A 49 -7.32 6.85 7.92
N ARG A 50 -8.27 6.57 8.83
CA ARG A 50 -8.48 7.36 10.05
C ARG A 50 -7.37 7.17 11.08
N TRP A 51 -6.61 6.08 10.99
CA TRP A 51 -5.52 5.76 11.91
C TRP A 51 -4.17 6.34 11.44
N TRP A 52 -4.09 6.81 10.18
CA TRP A 52 -2.86 7.31 9.55
C TRP A 52 -2.83 8.85 9.49
N THR A 53 -2.79 9.50 10.66
CA THR A 53 -2.71 10.97 10.79
C THR A 53 -1.33 11.52 10.43
N ASP A 54 -0.25 10.80 10.76
CA ASP A 54 1.13 11.22 10.47
C ASP A 54 1.64 10.63 9.16
N ARG A 55 1.31 11.29 8.05
CA ARG A 55 1.82 10.90 6.73
C ARG A 55 3.18 11.59 6.50
N PRO A 56 4.25 10.85 6.19
CA PRO A 56 5.49 11.48 5.75
C PRO A 56 5.22 12.22 4.42
N HIS A 57 5.32 13.55 4.45
CA HIS A 57 5.07 14.44 3.31
C HIS A 57 6.02 14.20 2.11
N ARG A 58 7.13 13.49 2.33
CA ARG A 58 8.15 13.24 1.29
C ARG A 58 8.85 11.91 1.53
N ILE A 59 8.62 10.97 0.63
CA ILE A 59 9.38 9.71 0.58
C ILE A 59 10.67 9.99 -0.19
N ARG A 60 11.83 9.62 0.38
CA ARG A 60 13.15 9.75 -0.27
C ARG A 60 13.68 8.35 -0.62
N PRO A 61 13.29 7.77 -1.77
CA PRO A 61 13.53 6.36 -2.09
C PRO A 61 15.02 5.98 -2.06
N MET A 62 15.89 6.87 -2.53
CA MET A 62 17.34 6.65 -2.52
C MET A 62 17.91 6.44 -1.10
N ARG A 63 17.42 7.21 -0.12
CA ARG A 63 17.85 7.06 1.28
C ARG A 63 17.29 5.80 1.91
N MET A 64 16.08 5.41 1.51
CA MET A 64 15.44 4.19 1.99
C MET A 64 16.22 2.95 1.54
N ILE A 65 16.63 2.89 0.28
CA ILE A 65 17.45 1.79 -0.26
C ILE A 65 18.80 1.71 0.47
N ALA A 66 19.48 2.86 0.65
CA ALA A 66 20.74 2.90 1.38
C ALA A 66 20.59 2.42 2.84
N TYR A 67 19.49 2.78 3.51
CA TYR A 67 19.21 2.34 4.88
C TYR A 67 18.92 0.84 4.96
N VAL A 68 18.12 0.31 4.02
CA VAL A 68 17.85 -1.14 3.93
C VAL A 68 19.14 -1.92 3.69
N ALA A 69 20.01 -1.45 2.79
CA ALA A 69 21.30 -2.09 2.54
C ALA A 69 22.21 -2.06 3.77
N LEU A 70 22.24 -0.94 4.51
CA LEU A 70 23.00 -0.83 5.75
C LEU A 70 22.47 -1.79 6.83
N VAL A 71 21.16 -1.87 7.02
CA VAL A 71 20.54 -2.80 7.98
C VAL A 71 20.79 -4.26 7.58
N LEU A 72 20.72 -4.59 6.28
CA LEU A 72 21.06 -5.93 5.80
C LEU A 72 22.53 -6.27 6.05
N TRP A 73 23.43 -5.29 5.87
CA TRP A 73 24.86 -5.46 6.19
C TRP A 73 25.11 -5.63 7.69
N ASP A 74 24.34 -4.95 8.54
CA ASP A 74 24.45 -5.06 10.00
C ASP A 74 23.96 -6.41 10.55
N ILE A 75 23.03 -7.06 9.84
CA ILE A 75 22.42 -8.34 10.27
C ILE A 75 23.24 -9.57 9.84
N ILE A 76 23.95 -9.51 8.70
CA ILE A 76 24.72 -10.64 8.13
C ILE A 76 26.06 -10.80 8.85
#